data_AF-A0A0K1QGE5-F1
#
_entry.id   AF-A0A0K1QGE5-F1
#
_cell.length_a   1.000
_cell.length_b   1.000
_cell.length_c   1.000
_cell.angle_alpha   90.00
_cell.angle_beta   90.00
_cell.angle_gamma   90.00
#
_symmetry.space_group_name_H-M   'P 1'
#
loop_
_entity.id
_entity.type
_entity.pdbx_description
1 polymer ?
#
loop_
_entity_poly.entity_id
_entity_poly.type
_entity_poly.pdbx_seq_one_letter_code
_entity_poly.pdbx_strand_id
1 'polypeptide(L)'
;MDAKRKLKGMLARIFSDATADESERAELRTYLASGALSSPEIQEVIADFVSTTWKITVADGVVSEVEKQRLREIVEVLGLAKGDVPEEWSRVLGGTLDTSEEWVLLRTFIDRAQAALLADFLRNQGIRVSVEGAFSAGVLPGVQDVRLMVLADRIAEAREAAEAFDGERV
;
A
#
# COMPACT_ATOMS: atom_id res chain seq x y z
N MET A 1 17.50 -30.89 -4.35
CA MET A 1 17.40 -29.55 -4.95
C MET A 1 17.48 -28.56 -3.80
N ASP A 2 18.32 -27.53 -3.92
CA ASP A 2 18.49 -26.50 -2.89
C ASP A 2 17.17 -25.76 -2.62
N ALA A 3 16.83 -25.52 -1.35
CA ALA A 3 15.53 -24.95 -0.95
C ALA A 3 15.37 -23.51 -1.45
N LYS A 4 16.44 -22.70 -1.43
CA LYS A 4 16.43 -21.34 -1.99
C LYS A 4 16.18 -21.37 -3.49
N ARG A 5 16.83 -22.29 -4.21
CA ARG A 5 16.61 -22.51 -5.64
C ARG A 5 15.16 -22.94 -5.95
N LYS A 6 14.56 -23.77 -5.09
CA LYS A 6 13.15 -24.18 -5.23
C LYS A 6 12.22 -22.97 -5.09
N LEU A 7 12.40 -22.14 -4.06
CA LEU A 7 11.62 -20.92 -3.87
C LEU A 7 11.77 -19.97 -5.07
N LYS A 8 13.01 -19.69 -5.52
CA LYS A 8 13.25 -18.81 -6.67
C LYS A 8 12.57 -19.33 -7.95
N GLY A 9 12.62 -20.65 -8.19
CA GLY A 9 11.94 -21.27 -9.31
C GLY A 9 10.42 -21.20 -9.22
N MET A 10 9.86 -21.34 -8.01
CA MET A 10 8.43 -21.17 -7.76
C MET A 10 7.97 -19.75 -8.06
N LEU A 11 8.69 -18.73 -7.56
CA LEU A 11 8.39 -17.32 -7.85
C LEU A 11 8.42 -17.04 -9.35
N ALA A 12 9.44 -17.52 -10.06
CA ALA A 12 9.55 -17.34 -11.51
C ALA A 12 8.39 -17.98 -12.28
N ARG A 13 7.86 -19.11 -11.81
CA ARG A 13 6.69 -19.77 -12.41
C ARG A 13 5.42 -18.97 -12.15
N ILE A 14 5.15 -18.66 -10.88
CA ILE A 14 3.93 -17.98 -10.43
C ILE A 14 3.75 -16.63 -11.12
N PHE A 15 4.83 -15.84 -11.27
CA PHE A 15 4.72 -14.51 -11.86
C PHE A 15 4.97 -14.48 -13.38
N SER A 16 5.07 -15.64 -14.04
CA SER A 16 5.44 -15.71 -15.45
C SER A 16 4.39 -15.09 -16.38
N ASP A 17 3.12 -15.23 -16.07
CA ASP A 17 1.96 -14.70 -16.83
C ASP A 17 1.40 -13.40 -16.25
N ALA A 18 2.14 -12.77 -15.32
CA ALA A 18 1.80 -11.51 -14.66
C ALA A 18 0.59 -11.55 -13.71
N THR A 19 0.00 -12.72 -13.44
CA THR A 19 -1.15 -12.85 -12.52
C THR A 19 -0.98 -14.10 -11.67
N ALA A 20 -0.93 -13.97 -10.34
CA ALA A 20 -0.89 -15.14 -9.48
C ALA A 20 -2.31 -15.58 -9.13
N ASP A 21 -2.71 -16.77 -9.56
CA ASP A 21 -4.03 -17.29 -9.21
C ASP A 21 -4.12 -17.73 -7.73
N GLU A 22 -5.33 -18.01 -7.23
CA GLU A 22 -5.52 -18.39 -5.83
C GLU A 22 -4.81 -19.70 -5.47
N SER A 23 -4.69 -20.64 -6.41
CA SER A 23 -3.96 -21.89 -6.20
C SER A 23 -2.46 -21.63 -6.05
N GLU A 24 -1.89 -20.75 -6.86
CA GLU A 24 -0.50 -20.35 -6.81
C GLU A 24 -0.18 -19.55 -5.54
N ARG A 25 -1.05 -18.62 -5.16
CA ARG A 25 -0.97 -17.89 -3.88
C ARG A 25 -1.01 -18.87 -2.70
N ALA A 26 -1.90 -19.86 -2.74
CA ALA A 26 -2.00 -20.88 -1.71
C ALA A 26 -0.76 -21.79 -1.65
N GLU A 27 -0.22 -22.18 -2.80
CA GLU A 27 1.03 -22.95 -2.90
C GLU A 27 2.21 -22.18 -2.29
N LEU A 28 2.36 -20.90 -2.63
CA LEU A 28 3.41 -20.06 -2.09
C LEU A 28 3.27 -19.90 -0.57
N ARG A 29 2.08 -19.59 -0.07
CA ARG A 29 1.81 -19.50 1.38
C ARG A 29 2.15 -20.79 2.10
N THR A 30 1.76 -21.93 1.53
CA THR A 30 2.06 -23.26 2.09
C THR A 30 3.56 -23.51 2.14
N TYR A 31 4.29 -23.14 1.08
CA TYR A 31 5.74 -23.29 1.03
C TYR A 31 6.44 -22.40 2.07
N LEU A 32 6.05 -21.14 2.19
CA LEU A 32 6.61 -20.21 3.17
C LEU A 32 6.32 -20.65 4.62
N ALA A 33 5.16 -21.27 4.86
CA ALA A 33 4.79 -21.81 6.18
C ALA A 33 5.46 -23.17 6.50
N SER A 34 6.08 -23.84 5.52
CA SER A 34 6.65 -25.18 5.71
C SER A 34 7.90 -25.25 6.60
N GLY A 35 8.52 -24.10 6.87
CA GLY A 35 9.79 -24.03 7.61
C GLY A 35 11.00 -24.54 6.83
N ALA A 36 10.87 -24.77 5.51
CA ALA A 36 11.97 -25.21 4.66
C ALA A 36 13.12 -24.18 4.52
N LEU A 37 12.84 -22.91 4.79
CA LEU A 37 13.79 -21.81 4.81
C LEU A 37 13.52 -20.95 6.05
N SER A 38 14.58 -20.37 6.61
CA SER A 38 14.45 -19.34 7.65
C SER A 38 13.99 -18.01 7.05
N SER A 39 13.42 -17.11 7.87
CA SER A 39 12.99 -15.79 7.41
C SER A 39 14.09 -14.98 6.71
N PRO A 40 15.36 -14.94 7.18
CA PRO A 40 16.44 -14.27 6.46
C PRO A 40 16.73 -14.87 5.08
N GLU A 41 16.65 -16.20 4.95
CA GLU A 41 16.87 -16.88 3.67
C GLU A 41 15.73 -16.62 2.68
N ILE A 42 14.48 -16.56 3.16
CA ILE A 42 13.33 -16.17 2.35
C ILE A 42 13.54 -14.75 1.82
N GLN A 43 13.92 -13.81 2.70
CA GLN A 43 14.18 -12.42 2.33
C GLN A 43 15.32 -12.30 1.32
N GLU A 44 16.40 -13.07 1.48
CA GLU A 44 17.50 -13.12 0.50
C GLU A 44 17.02 -13.58 -0.88
N VAL A 45 16.20 -14.63 -0.93
CA VAL A 45 15.66 -15.16 -2.20
C VAL A 45 14.69 -14.18 -2.85
N ILE A 46 13.83 -13.53 -2.06
CA ILE A 46 12.91 -12.50 -2.56
C ILE A 46 13.70 -11.32 -3.12
N ALA A 47 14.70 -10.81 -2.39
CA ALA A 47 15.53 -9.69 -2.85
C ALA A 47 16.28 -10.02 -4.15
N ASP A 48 16.86 -11.22 -4.26
CA ASP A 48 17.52 -11.70 -5.47
C ASP A 48 16.53 -11.86 -6.65
N PHE A 49 15.33 -12.38 -6.37
CA PHE A 49 14.25 -12.49 -7.36
C PHE A 49 13.79 -11.12 -7.86
N VAL A 50 13.53 -10.17 -6.97
CA VAL A 50 13.17 -8.78 -7.30
C VAL A 50 14.27 -8.13 -8.15
N SER A 51 15.53 -8.21 -7.71
CA SER A 51 16.67 -7.65 -8.45
C SER A 51 16.80 -8.24 -9.86
N THR A 52 16.64 -9.56 -9.97
CA THR A 52 16.71 -10.27 -11.26
C THR A 52 15.55 -9.86 -12.17
N THR A 53 14.33 -9.79 -11.62
CA THR A 53 13.12 -9.43 -12.37
C THR A 53 13.23 -8.03 -12.93
N TRP A 54 13.65 -7.07 -12.12
CA TRP A 54 13.84 -5.69 -12.56
C TRP A 54 14.83 -5.59 -13.73
N LYS A 55 15.99 -6.24 -13.62
CA LYS A 55 17.01 -6.25 -14.69
C LYS A 55 16.48 -6.78 -16.01
N ILE A 56 15.62 -7.80 -15.95
CA ILE A 56 14.99 -8.39 -17.15
C ILE A 56 13.95 -7.43 -17.72
N THR A 57 13.08 -6.88 -16.88
CA THR A 57 11.99 -5.98 -17.29
C THR A 57 12.48 -4.68 -17.93
N VAL A 58 13.66 -4.18 -17.56
CA VAL A 58 14.21 -2.96 -18.15
C VAL A 58 15.19 -3.21 -19.29
N ALA A 59 15.44 -4.48 -19.64
CA ALA A 59 16.50 -4.83 -20.58
C ALA A 59 16.27 -4.27 -22.00
N ASP A 60 15.01 -4.12 -22.40
CA ASP A 60 14.61 -3.55 -23.70
C ASP A 60 14.39 -2.03 -23.66
N GLY A 61 14.54 -1.41 -22.49
CA GLY A 61 14.38 0.02 -22.26
C GLY A 61 12.93 0.52 -22.23
N VAL A 62 11.92 -0.35 -22.35
CA VAL A 62 10.50 0.03 -22.37
C VAL A 62 9.68 -0.92 -21.51
N VAL A 63 9.19 -0.44 -20.37
CA VAL A 63 8.31 -1.25 -19.53
C VAL A 63 6.87 -1.18 -20.05
N SER A 64 6.39 -2.30 -20.58
CA SER A 64 5.03 -2.48 -21.08
C SER A 64 3.99 -2.55 -19.95
N GLU A 65 2.71 -2.38 -20.27
CA GLU A 65 1.63 -2.50 -19.27
C GLU A 65 1.53 -3.92 -18.66
N VAL A 66 1.83 -4.95 -19.44
CA VAL A 66 1.87 -6.34 -18.94
C VAL A 66 2.99 -6.51 -17.92
N GLU A 67 4.15 -5.90 -18.16
CA GLU A 67 5.25 -5.92 -17.19
C GLU A 67 4.93 -5.11 -15.96
N LYS A 68 4.33 -3.91 -16.10
CA LYS A 68 3.83 -3.16 -14.94
C LYS A 68 2.85 -4.00 -14.13
N GLN A 69 1.95 -4.72 -14.77
CA GLN A 69 1.02 -5.62 -14.08
C GLN A 69 1.77 -6.71 -13.30
N ARG A 70 2.75 -7.37 -13.94
CA ARG A 70 3.60 -8.36 -13.26
C ARG A 70 4.30 -7.76 -12.05
N LEU A 71 4.87 -6.56 -12.21
CA LEU A 71 5.56 -5.84 -11.15
C LEU A 71 4.63 -5.49 -9.98
N ARG A 72 3.36 -5.12 -10.24
CA ARG A 72 2.34 -4.91 -9.18
C ARG A 72 1.95 -6.20 -8.49
N GLU A 73 1.74 -7.25 -9.26
CA GLU A 73 1.34 -8.57 -8.74
C GLU A 73 2.40 -9.13 -7.78
N ILE A 74 3.69 -8.99 -8.12
CA ILE A 74 4.80 -9.38 -7.26
C ILE A 74 4.75 -8.65 -5.92
N VAL A 75 4.53 -7.33 -5.95
CA VAL A 75 4.44 -6.51 -4.73
C VAL A 75 3.27 -6.95 -3.88
N GLU A 76 2.08 -7.09 -4.47
CA GLU A 76 0.86 -7.43 -3.75
C GLU A 76 0.96 -8.82 -3.11
N VAL A 77 1.37 -9.82 -3.88
CA VAL A 77 1.42 -11.22 -3.43
C VAL A 77 2.52 -11.45 -2.40
N LEU A 78 3.68 -10.78 -2.53
CA LEU A 78 4.79 -10.91 -1.59
C LEU A 78 4.72 -9.90 -0.43
N GLY A 79 3.77 -8.95 -0.47
CA GLY A 79 3.62 -7.92 0.55
C GLY A 79 4.83 -6.99 0.66
N LEU A 80 5.45 -6.62 -0.46
CA LEU A 80 6.67 -5.81 -0.47
C LEU A 80 6.36 -4.35 -0.18
N ALA A 81 7.13 -3.73 0.70
CA ALA A 81 7.10 -2.29 0.91
C ALA A 81 7.99 -1.56 -0.10
N LYS A 82 7.84 -0.23 -0.18
CA LYS A 82 8.68 0.63 -1.03
C LYS A 82 10.19 0.45 -0.83
N GLY A 83 10.62 0.10 0.39
CA GLY A 83 12.04 -0.13 0.73
C GLY A 83 12.58 -1.48 0.25
N ASP A 84 11.71 -2.43 -0.11
CA ASP A 84 12.08 -3.80 -0.48
C ASP A 84 12.28 -3.96 -2.00
N VAL A 85 11.92 -2.94 -2.78
CA VAL A 85 12.06 -2.91 -4.24
C VAL A 85 12.96 -1.76 -4.69
N PRO A 86 13.58 -1.83 -5.89
CA PRO A 86 14.32 -0.71 -6.46
C PRO A 86 13.48 0.57 -6.55
N GLU A 87 14.11 1.73 -6.36
CA GLU A 87 13.40 3.02 -6.40
C GLU A 87 12.75 3.26 -7.77
N GLU A 88 13.42 2.85 -8.85
CA GLU A 88 12.92 2.97 -10.21
C GLU A 88 11.69 2.10 -10.47
N TRP A 89 11.61 0.92 -9.83
CA TRP A 89 10.41 0.08 -9.86
C TRP A 89 9.23 0.85 -9.25
N SER A 90 9.46 1.50 -8.10
CA SER A 90 8.46 2.35 -7.43
C SER A 90 7.96 3.48 -8.33
N ARG A 91 8.87 4.12 -9.08
CA ARG A 91 8.54 5.19 -10.03
C ARG A 91 7.73 4.67 -11.22
N VAL A 92 8.07 3.50 -11.75
CA VAL A 92 7.34 2.87 -12.87
C VAL A 92 5.91 2.48 -12.47
N LEU A 93 5.70 2.07 -11.22
CA LEU A 93 4.37 1.72 -10.74
C LEU A 93 3.50 2.92 -10.37
N GLY A 94 4.04 4.13 -10.25
CA GLY A 94 3.25 5.34 -10.05
C GLY A 94 2.63 5.46 -8.65
N GLY A 95 3.40 5.19 -7.59
CA GLY A 95 2.97 5.40 -6.20
C GLY A 95 2.17 4.25 -5.58
N THR A 96 1.93 3.16 -6.29
CA THR A 96 1.17 1.97 -5.81
C THR A 96 1.84 1.21 -4.64
N LEU A 97 3.04 1.61 -4.21
CA LEU A 97 3.78 0.97 -3.11
C LEU A 97 3.60 1.66 -1.76
N ASP A 98 2.79 2.72 -1.70
CA ASP A 98 2.47 3.41 -0.45
C ASP A 98 1.32 2.69 0.27
N THR A 99 1.53 1.41 0.60
CA THR A 99 0.64 0.66 1.50
C THR A 99 1.02 0.89 2.97
N SER A 100 1.51 2.09 3.29
CA SER A 100 1.69 2.48 4.68
C SER A 100 0.30 2.87 5.25
N GLU A 101 -0.14 2.21 6.33
CA GLU A 101 -1.31 2.68 7.09
C GLU A 101 -0.95 3.94 7.92
N GLU A 102 -0.24 4.88 7.31
CA GLU A 102 0.10 6.15 7.93
C GLU A 102 -1.12 7.06 7.90
N TRP A 103 -1.63 7.39 9.09
CA TRP A 103 -2.72 8.35 9.25
C TRP A 103 -2.16 9.77 9.28
N VAL A 104 -2.62 10.61 8.36
CA VAL A 104 -2.27 12.02 8.27
C VAL A 104 -3.46 12.92 8.58
N LEU A 105 -3.19 14.07 9.19
CA LEU A 105 -4.22 15.06 9.52
C LEU A 105 -4.77 15.70 8.22
N LEU A 106 -6.06 15.52 7.96
CA LEU A 106 -6.76 16.20 6.87
C LEU A 106 -7.20 17.61 7.31
N ARG A 107 -7.94 17.70 8.41
CA ARG A 107 -8.51 18.96 8.92
C ARG A 107 -8.84 18.87 10.41
N THR A 108 -8.79 20.00 11.10
CA THR A 108 -9.27 20.16 12.49
C THR A 108 -10.63 20.85 12.54
N PHE A 109 -11.48 20.41 13.46
CA PHE A 109 -12.81 20.94 13.69
C PHE A 109 -12.97 21.34 15.15
N ILE A 110 -13.77 22.37 15.40
CA ILE A 110 -14.17 22.76 16.77
C ILE A 110 -15.33 21.88 17.25
N ASP A 111 -16.13 21.34 16.32
CA ASP A 111 -17.31 20.52 16.60
C ASP A 111 -17.19 19.11 16.00
N ARG A 112 -17.56 18.11 16.80
CA ARG A 112 -17.56 16.70 16.40
C ARG A 112 -18.62 16.40 15.36
N ALA A 113 -19.76 17.09 15.35
CA ALA A 113 -20.81 16.82 14.36
C ALA A 113 -20.32 17.21 12.95
N GLN A 114 -19.68 18.37 12.80
CA GLN A 114 -19.07 18.77 11.53
C GLN A 114 -17.98 17.79 11.07
N ALA A 115 -17.11 17.34 11.98
CA ALA A 115 -16.10 16.34 11.66
C ALA A 115 -16.73 15.01 11.21
N ALA A 116 -17.83 14.58 11.85
CA ALA A 116 -18.54 13.36 11.51
C ALA A 116 -19.21 13.44 10.13
N LEU A 117 -19.82 14.57 9.77
CA LEU A 117 -20.43 14.77 8.45
C LEU A 117 -19.42 14.61 7.32
N LEU A 118 -18.25 15.28 7.43
CA LEU A 118 -17.20 15.12 6.43
C LEU A 118 -16.62 13.70 6.45
N ALA A 119 -16.45 13.10 7.63
CA ALA A 119 -15.99 11.72 7.74
C ALA A 119 -16.91 10.75 6.99
N ASP A 120 -18.23 10.89 7.16
CA ASP A 120 -19.20 10.02 6.51
C ASP A 120 -19.26 10.26 4.99
N PHE A 121 -19.14 11.51 4.55
CA PHE A 121 -19.01 11.85 3.13
C PHE A 121 -17.80 11.15 2.49
N LEU A 122 -16.62 11.26 3.12
CA LEU A 122 -15.39 10.64 2.63
C LEU A 122 -15.48 9.10 2.65
N ARG A 123 -16.07 8.51 3.69
CA ARG A 123 -16.32 7.07 3.75
C ARG A 123 -17.23 6.58 2.63
N ASN A 124 -18.26 7.35 2.27
CA ASN A 124 -19.15 7.03 1.15
C ASN A 124 -18.44 7.07 -0.21
N GLN A 125 -17.32 7.79 -0.31
CA GLN A 125 -16.43 7.76 -1.48
C GLN A 125 -15.38 6.63 -1.42
N GLY A 126 -15.41 5.79 -0.39
CA GLY A 126 -14.45 4.71 -0.18
C GLY A 126 -13.15 5.13 0.50
N ILE A 127 -13.05 6.36 1.01
CA ILE A 127 -11.85 6.87 1.68
C ILE A 127 -11.88 6.46 3.15
N ARG A 128 -10.81 5.83 3.63
CA ARG A 128 -10.64 5.48 5.05
C ARG A 128 -10.35 6.73 5.86
N VAL A 129 -11.15 6.96 6.90
CA VAL A 129 -11.04 8.14 7.78
C VAL A 129 -11.12 7.76 9.26
N SER A 130 -10.35 8.44 10.10
CA SER A 130 -10.38 8.36 11.57
C SER A 130 -10.75 9.73 12.16
N VAL A 131 -11.56 9.73 13.22
CA VAL A 131 -11.98 10.96 13.92
C VAL A 131 -11.49 10.86 15.35
N GLU A 132 -10.53 11.70 15.71
CA GLU A 132 -9.91 11.70 17.04
C GLU A 132 -10.24 12.99 17.80
N GLY A 133 -10.56 12.86 19.08
CA GLY A 133 -10.68 14.02 19.98
C GLY A 133 -9.31 14.37 20.56
N ALA A 134 -8.80 15.56 20.26
CA ALA A 134 -7.57 16.07 20.83
C ALA A 134 -7.87 17.18 21.86
N PHE A 135 -7.32 17.03 23.07
CA PHE A 135 -7.28 18.12 24.03
C PHE A 135 -6.17 19.10 23.60
N SER A 136 -6.54 20.31 23.22
CA SER A 136 -5.56 21.34 22.85
C SER A 136 -5.01 22.00 24.11
N ALA A 137 -3.72 21.80 24.41
CA ALA A 137 -3.07 22.37 25.59
C ALA A 137 -2.82 23.89 25.50
N GLY A 138 -3.23 24.56 24.40
CA GLY A 138 -2.89 25.96 24.12
C GLY A 138 -4.05 26.89 23.73
N VAL A 139 -5.27 26.36 23.60
CA VAL A 139 -6.50 27.15 23.40
C VAL A 139 -7.37 26.93 24.62
N LEU A 140 -8.01 28.01 25.11
CA LEU A 140 -8.84 28.09 26.31
C LEU A 140 -9.26 26.73 26.92
N PRO A 141 -8.97 26.46 28.21
CA PRO A 141 -9.30 25.18 28.83
C PRO A 141 -10.79 24.85 28.63
N GLY A 142 -11.07 23.81 27.85
CA GLY A 142 -12.42 23.36 27.51
C GLY A 142 -12.75 23.24 26.03
N VAL A 143 -11.90 23.70 25.11
CA VAL A 143 -12.09 23.48 23.66
C VAL A 143 -11.49 22.13 23.27
N GLN A 144 -12.34 21.17 22.89
CA GLN A 144 -11.89 19.91 22.28
C GLN A 144 -11.74 20.13 20.77
N ASP A 145 -10.50 20.05 20.27
CA ASP A 145 -10.26 20.07 18.83
C ASP A 145 -10.46 18.64 18.30
N VAL A 146 -11.36 18.48 17.33
CA VAL A 146 -11.60 17.20 16.67
C VAL A 146 -10.73 17.11 15.43
N ARG A 147 -9.88 16.09 15.35
CA ARG A 147 -8.97 15.83 14.23
C ARG A 147 -9.59 14.81 13.31
N LEU A 148 -9.78 15.16 12.05
CA LEU A 148 -10.12 14.23 11.00
C LEU A 148 -8.82 13.80 10.30
N MET A 149 -8.54 12.50 10.34
CA MET A 149 -7.37 11.90 9.75
C MET A 149 -7.76 10.97 8.61
N VAL A 150 -6.90 10.87 7.61
CA VAL A 150 -7.04 9.98 6.45
C VAL A 150 -5.73 9.25 6.22
N LEU A 151 -5.74 8.18 5.43
CA LEU A 151 -4.49 7.52 5.03
C LEU A 151 -3.68 8.42 4.10
N ALA A 152 -2.35 8.40 4.27
CA ALA A 152 -1.41 9.26 3.56
C ALA A 152 -1.51 9.13 2.04
N ASP A 153 -1.71 7.91 1.55
CA ASP A 153 -1.89 7.58 0.13
C ASP A 153 -3.18 8.18 -0.47
N ARG A 154 -4.18 8.51 0.36
CA ARG A 154 -5.45 9.12 -0.05
C ARG A 154 -5.58 10.60 0.29
N ILE A 155 -4.53 11.26 0.81
CA ILE A 155 -4.64 12.64 1.28
C ILE A 155 -4.99 13.65 0.18
N ALA A 156 -4.50 13.44 -1.05
CA ALA A 156 -4.78 14.34 -2.17
C ALA A 156 -6.26 14.29 -2.57
N GLU A 157 -6.79 13.09 -2.77
CA GLU A 157 -8.20 12.86 -3.08
C GLU A 157 -9.12 13.31 -1.93
N ALA A 158 -8.75 13.02 -0.69
CA ALA A 158 -9.50 13.46 0.48
C ALA A 158 -9.56 14.99 0.61
N ARG A 159 -8.50 15.71 0.21
CA ARG A 159 -8.48 17.18 0.19
C ARG A 159 -9.40 17.72 -0.89
N GLU A 160 -9.30 17.20 -2.11
CA GLU A 160 -10.16 17.59 -3.22
C GLU A 160 -11.65 17.35 -2.88
N ALA A 161 -11.96 16.17 -2.34
CA ALA A 161 -13.31 15.84 -1.88
C ALA A 161 -13.78 16.74 -0.75
N ALA A 162 -12.92 17.08 0.22
CA ALA A 162 -13.24 17.98 1.32
C ALA A 162 -13.37 19.46 0.90
N GLU A 163 -12.74 19.87 -0.20
CA GLU A 163 -12.95 21.18 -0.82
C GLU A 163 -14.26 21.22 -1.60
N ALA A 164 -14.62 20.13 -2.29
CA ALA A 164 -15.90 19.97 -2.96
C ALA A 164 -17.07 19.79 -1.98
N PHE A 165 -16.78 19.38 -0.75
CA PHE A 165 -17.71 19.40 0.39
C PHE A 165 -17.90 20.85 0.87
N ASP A 166 -18.51 21.66 0.02
CA ASP A 166 -19.02 22.96 0.43
C ASP A 166 -20.29 22.72 1.26
N GLY A 167 -20.35 23.34 2.44
CA GLY A 167 -21.33 23.08 3.50
C GLY A 167 -22.76 23.52 3.17
N GLU A 168 -23.27 23.27 1.96
CA GLU A 168 -24.65 23.54 1.60
C GLU A 168 -25.57 22.36 1.99
N ARG A 169 -26.27 22.62 3.11
CA ARG A 169 -27.58 22.10 3.52
C ARG A 169 -27.64 20.75 4.23
N VAL A 170 -27.48 20.82 5.55
CA VAL A 170 -28.53 20.34 6.48
C VAL A 170 -28.76 21.39 7.55
#